data_AF-A0A7C1IGC3-F1
#
_entry.id   AF-A0A7C1IGC3-F1
#
_cell.length_a   1.000
_cell.length_b   1.000
_cell.length_c   1.000
_cell.angle_alpha   90.00
_cell.angle_beta   90.00
_cell.angle_gamma   90.00
#
_symmetry.space_group_name_H-M   'P 1'
#
loop_
_entity.id
_entity.type
_entity.pdbx_description
1 polymer ?
#
loop_
_entity_poly.entity_id
_entity_poly.type
_entity_poly.pdbx_seq_one_letter_code
_entity_poly.pdbx_strand_id
1 'polypeptide(L)'
;MATEQGKFPPDWKQTPGETLEYRKKLGQFEMIATEKMGFCEKCGKKGLGFSFQTKDSRGDYIGKSGAYWCPKCGEGMSPEAYEGFVKTELITPEM
;
A
#
# COMPACT_ATOMS: atom_id res chain seq x y z
N MET A 1 0.99 -23.98 7.54
CA MET A 1 0.05 -22.84 7.55
C MET A 1 0.54 -21.85 6.51
N ALA A 2 -0.05 -21.86 5.31
CA ALA A 2 0.37 -20.98 4.23
C ALA A 2 -0.16 -19.57 4.52
N THR A 3 0.60 -18.78 5.28
CA THR A 3 0.39 -17.33 5.30
C THR A 3 0.61 -16.86 3.87
N GLU A 4 -0.34 -16.11 3.29
CA GLU A 4 -0.35 -15.59 1.93
C GLU A 4 0.80 -14.59 1.65
N GLN A 5 2.05 -14.98 1.95
CA GLN A 5 3.31 -14.34 1.59
C GLN A 5 3.48 -14.46 0.08
N GLY A 6 2.83 -13.59 -0.66
CA GLY A 6 2.98 -13.55 -2.12
C GLY A 6 2.32 -12.35 -2.79
N LYS A 7 1.95 -11.32 -2.03
CA LYS A 7 1.18 -10.18 -2.52
C LYS A 7 1.93 -8.85 -2.49
N PHE A 8 2.99 -8.78 -1.70
CA PHE A 8 3.89 -7.64 -1.63
C PHE A 8 5.29 -8.06 -2.07
N PRO A 9 6.04 -7.19 -2.78
CA PRO A 9 7.43 -7.44 -3.13
C PRO A 9 8.28 -7.71 -1.87
N PRO A 10 9.36 -8.50 -1.98
CA PRO A 10 10.23 -8.85 -0.84
C PRO A 10 10.91 -7.64 -0.19
N ASP A 11 10.95 -6.51 -0.89
CA ASP A 11 11.48 -5.24 -0.41
C ASP A 11 10.57 -4.56 0.64
N TRP A 12 9.29 -4.95 0.71
CA TRP A 12 8.37 -4.48 1.73
C TRP A 12 8.59 -5.22 3.04
N LYS A 13 8.79 -4.47 4.13
CA LYS A 13 8.91 -5.03 5.47
C LYS A 13 7.53 -5.21 6.07
N GLN A 14 7.15 -6.45 6.29
CA GLN A 14 5.98 -6.77 7.09
C GLN A 14 6.27 -6.45 8.56
N THR A 15 5.38 -5.68 9.18
CA THR A 15 5.44 -5.33 10.60
C THR A 15 4.35 -6.12 11.32
N PRO A 16 4.69 -6.94 12.31
CA PRO A 16 3.68 -7.65 13.09
C PRO A 16 2.94 -6.66 14.00
N GLY A 17 1.62 -6.67 13.95
CA GLY A 17 0.70 -5.89 14.78
C GLY A 17 -0.66 -6.57 14.90
N GLU A 18 -1.67 -5.89 15.44
CA GLU A 18 -3.06 -6.40 15.44
C GLU A 18 -3.63 -6.56 14.02
N THR A 19 -3.11 -5.80 13.05
CA THR A 19 -3.42 -5.93 11.62
C THR A 19 -2.14 -6.13 10.81
N LEU A 20 -2.23 -6.76 9.65
CA LEU A 20 -1.09 -6.95 8.76
C LEU A 20 -0.68 -5.61 8.14
N GLU A 21 0.47 -5.08 8.54
CA GLU A 21 1.03 -3.86 7.98
C GLU A 21 2.32 -4.13 7.20
N TYR A 22 2.41 -3.58 6.00
CA TYR A 22 3.62 -3.57 5.20
C TYR A 22 4.14 -2.15 5.10
N ARG A 23 5.45 -1.95 5.24
CA ARG A 23 6.08 -0.65 5.05
C ARG A 23 7.26 -0.75 4.09
N LYS A 24 7.44 0.29 3.30
CA LYS A 24 8.56 0.43 2.37
C LYS A 24 9.05 1.87 2.35
N LYS A 25 10.37 2.04 2.44
CA LYS A 25 11.00 3.35 2.39
C LYS A 25 11.49 3.62 0.97
N LEU A 26 11.05 4.72 0.37
CA LEU A 26 11.46 5.22 -0.93
C LEU A 26 12.11 6.59 -0.79
N GLY A 27 13.43 6.60 -0.61
CA GLY A 27 14.19 7.83 -0.41
C GLY A 27 13.73 8.57 0.85
N GLN A 28 13.12 9.74 0.66
CA GLN A 28 12.54 10.55 1.73
C GLN A 28 11.13 10.11 2.13
N PHE A 29 10.44 9.32 1.31
CA PHE A 29 9.07 8.91 1.58
C PHE A 29 9.00 7.53 2.22
N GLU A 30 7.98 7.29 3.05
CA GLU A 30 7.67 6.00 3.64
C GLU A 30 6.26 5.58 3.26
N MET A 31 6.15 4.54 2.46
CA MET A 31 4.90 3.92 2.07
C MET A 31 4.48 2.91 3.12
N ILE A 32 3.21 2.92 3.47
CA ILE A 32 2.59 2.07 4.49
C ILE A 32 1.33 1.48 3.88
N ALA A 33 1.19 0.17 3.94
CA ALA A 33 0.04 -0.57 3.48
C ALA A 33 -0.55 -1.35 4.65
N THR A 34 -1.72 -0.93 5.10
CA THR A 34 -2.40 -1.54 6.26
C THR A 34 -3.55 -2.41 5.80
N GLU A 35 -3.57 -3.66 6.24
CA GLU A 35 -4.71 -4.55 6.02
C GLU A 35 -5.93 -4.02 6.77
N LYS A 36 -7.00 -3.75 6.04
CA LYS A 36 -8.28 -3.34 6.60
C LYS A 36 -9.45 -4.02 5.89
N MET A 37 -10.54 -4.22 6.61
CA MET A 37 -11.80 -4.63 6.00
C MET A 37 -12.36 -3.47 5.17
N GLY A 38 -12.46 -3.68 3.87
CA GLY A 38 -13.05 -2.76 2.91
C GLY A 38 -14.16 -3.43 2.12
N PHE A 39 -15.04 -2.63 1.52
CA PHE A 39 -15.93 -3.14 0.48
C PHE A 39 -15.19 -3.11 -0.85
N CYS A 40 -15.10 -4.25 -1.51
CA CYS A 40 -14.50 -4.36 -2.83
C CYS A 40 -15.64 -4.43 -3.85
N GLU A 41 -15.69 -3.45 -4.76
CA GLU A 41 -16.77 -3.30 -5.73
C GLU A 41 -16.76 -4.46 -6.73
N LYS A 42 -15.58 -4.88 -7.20
CA LYS A 42 -15.45 -6.08 -8.06
C LYS A 42 -15.86 -7.38 -7.38
N CYS A 43 -15.59 -7.51 -6.08
CA CYS A 43 -15.98 -8.72 -5.34
C CYS A 43 -17.45 -8.67 -4.88
N GLY A 44 -18.10 -7.50 -4.90
CA GLY A 44 -19.46 -7.27 -4.41
C GLY A 44 -19.66 -7.59 -2.93
N LYS A 45 -18.58 -7.63 -2.13
CA LYS A 45 -18.64 -8.01 -0.71
C LYS A 45 -17.55 -7.33 0.11
N LYS A 46 -17.79 -7.26 1.43
CA LYS A 46 -16.77 -6.87 2.40
C LYS A 46 -15.68 -7.94 2.46
N GLY A 47 -14.43 -7.53 2.34
CA GLY A 47 -13.28 -8.41 2.38
C GLY A 47 -12.05 -7.70 2.95
N LEU A 48 -11.01 -8.48 3.23
CA LEU A 48 -9.70 -7.94 3.59
C LEU A 48 -9.05 -7.33 2.35
N GLY A 49 -8.60 -6.08 2.47
CA GLY A 49 -7.74 -5.44 1.50
C GLY A 49 -6.71 -4.56 2.16
N PHE A 50 -5.86 -3.93 1.36
CA PHE A 50 -4.76 -3.10 1.84
C PHE A 50 -5.05 -1.63 1.52
N SER A 51 -4.89 -0.78 2.52
CA SER A 51 -4.96 0.67 2.37
C SER A 51 -3.54 1.21 2.36
N PHE A 52 -3.14 1.76 1.24
CA PHE A 52 -1.86 2.41 1.04
C PHE A 52 -1.91 3.87 1.45
N GLN A 53 -0.86 4.31 2.13
CA GLN A 53 -0.61 5.69 2.55
C GLN A 53 0.88 5.96 2.45
N THR A 54 1.27 7.15 2.05
CA THR A 54 2.67 7.57 2.01
C THR A 54 2.89 8.71 2.97
N LYS A 55 3.94 8.62 3.77
CA LYS A 55 4.46 9.69 4.60
C LYS A 55 5.67 10.32 3.94
N ASP A 56 5.81 11.63 4.08
CA ASP A 56 7.07 12.31 3.82
C ASP A 56 8.11 12.01 4.91
N SER A 57 9.35 12.41 4.66
CA SER A 57 10.48 12.38 5.60
C SER A 57 10.20 13.06 6.93
N ARG A 58 9.28 14.03 6.96
CA ARG A 58 8.80 14.71 8.17
C ARG A 58 7.77 13.90 8.96
N GLY A 59 7.34 12.74 8.44
CA GLY A 59 6.29 11.91 9.03
C GLY A 59 4.88 12.36 8.67
N ASP A 60 4.74 13.37 7.82
CA ASP A 60 3.45 13.93 7.41
C ASP A 60 2.81 13.10 6.29
N TYR A 61 1.50 12.85 6.38
CA TYR A 61 0.79 12.04 5.39
C TYR A 61 0.55 12.85 4.12
N ILE A 62 1.05 12.33 3.00
CA ILE A 62 0.79 12.93 1.70
C ILE A 62 -0.68 12.67 1.34
N GLY A 63 -1.54 13.68 1.43
CA GLY A 63 -2.99 13.53 1.22
C GLY A 63 -3.38 12.97 -0.17
N LYS A 64 -2.51 13.13 -1.19
CA LYS A 64 -2.71 12.54 -2.53
C LYS A 64 -2.28 11.07 -2.66
N SER A 65 -1.71 10.49 -1.61
CA SER A 65 -1.13 9.13 -1.67
C SER A 65 -2.08 8.04 -1.17
N GLY A 66 -3.34 8.35 -0.83
CA GLY A 66 -4.28 7.32 -0.37
C GLY A 66 -4.72 6.41 -1.51
N ALA A 67 -4.44 5.11 -1.43
CA ALA A 67 -4.96 4.12 -2.38
C ALA A 67 -5.49 2.87 -1.65
N TYR A 68 -6.45 2.18 -2.26
CA TYR A 68 -6.94 0.89 -1.77
C TYR A 68 -6.59 -0.22 -2.77
N TRP A 69 -6.35 -1.42 -2.26
CA TRP A 69 -6.10 -2.60 -3.06
C TRP A 69 -6.77 -3.83 -2.48
N CYS A 70 -7.45 -4.57 -3.35
CA CYS A 70 -8.03 -5.84 -3.02
C CYS A 70 -7.10 -6.99 -3.42
N PRO A 71 -6.50 -7.70 -2.46
CA PRO A 71 -5.61 -8.84 -2.71
C PRO A 71 -6.33 -10.06 -3.29
N LYS A 72 -7.68 -10.10 -3.28
CA LYS A 72 -8.46 -11.24 -3.80
C LYS A 72 -8.77 -11.14 -5.29
N CYS A 73 -9.03 -9.94 -5.79
CA CYS A 73 -9.40 -9.72 -7.19
C CYS A 73 -8.43 -8.81 -7.95
N GLY A 74 -7.46 -8.21 -7.25
CA GLY A 74 -6.52 -7.24 -7.82
C GLY A 74 -7.13 -5.86 -8.07
N GLU A 75 -8.34 -5.57 -7.58
CA GLU A 75 -8.98 -4.25 -7.73
C GLU A 75 -8.19 -3.18 -6.98
N GLY A 76 -8.02 -2.01 -7.61
CA GLY A 76 -7.27 -0.89 -7.05
C GLY A 76 -5.80 -0.89 -7.47
N MET A 77 -4.92 -0.36 -6.63
CA MET A 77 -3.48 -0.25 -6.95
C MET A 77 -2.67 -1.34 -6.25
N SER A 78 -2.08 -2.27 -7.01
CA SER A 78 -1.10 -3.20 -6.47
C SER A 78 0.08 -2.44 -5.83
N PRO A 79 0.80 -3.05 -4.88
CA PRO A 79 1.96 -2.41 -4.23
C PRO A 79 3.01 -1.92 -5.23
N GLU A 80 3.21 -2.63 -6.33
CA GLU A 80 4.12 -2.23 -7.41
C GLU A 80 3.61 -1.01 -8.17
N ALA A 81 2.31 -0.96 -8.50
CA ALA A 81 1.70 0.19 -9.17
C ALA A 81 1.69 1.43 -8.26
N TYR A 82 1.41 1.23 -6.98
CA TYR A 82 1.42 2.29 -5.99
C TYR A 82 2.85 2.83 -5.75
N GLU A 83 3.85 1.97 -5.75
CA GLU A 83 5.27 2.37 -5.74
C GLU A 83 5.64 3.20 -6.97
N GLY A 84 5.18 2.80 -8.15
CA GLY A 84 5.34 3.58 -9.38
C GLY A 84 4.75 4.99 -9.23
N PHE A 85 3.50 5.08 -8.77
CA PHE A 85 2.81 6.34 -8.52
C PHE A 85 3.55 7.23 -7.52
N VAL A 86 4.02 6.69 -6.39
CA VAL A 86 4.78 7.47 -5.40
C VAL A 86 6.08 7.98 -6.01
N LYS A 87 6.78 7.17 -6.81
CA LYS A 87 8.00 7.61 -7.49
C LYS A 87 7.73 8.70 -8.51
N THR A 88 6.70 8.56 -9.34
CA THR A 88 6.42 9.52 -10.41
C THR A 88 5.78 10.79 -9.90
N GLU A 89 4.77 10.70 -9.01
CA GLU A 89 3.95 11.83 -8.59
C GLU A 89 4.49 12.56 -7.36
N LEU A 90 5.26 11.89 -6.50
CA LEU A 90 5.77 12.49 -5.25
C LEU A 90 7.28 12.75 -5.26
N ILE A 91 8.08 11.90 -5.91
CA ILE A 91 9.55 12.06 -5.93
C ILE A 91 10.01 12.93 -7.10
N THR A 92 9.36 12.84 -8.26
CA THR A 92 9.68 13.69 -9.42
C THR A 92 8.57 14.71 -9.68
N PRO A 93 8.68 15.96 -9.20
CA PRO A 93 8.21 17.04 -10.04
C PRO A 93 9.12 17.04 -11.27
N GLU A 94 8.55 16.90 -12.47
CA GLU A 94 9.29 17.16 -13.71
C GLU A 94 10.08 18.47 -13.55
N MET A 95 11.39 18.39 -13.79
CA MET A 95 12.34 19.51 -13.78
C MET A 95 11.97 20.59 -14.81
#